data_AF-A0AAD6B6G0-F1
#
_entry.id   AF-A0AAD6B6G0-F1
#
_cell.length_a   1.000
_cell.length_b   1.000
_cell.length_c   1.000
_cell.angle_alpha   90.00
_cell.angle_beta   90.00
_cell.angle_gamma   90.00
#
_symmetry.space_group_name_H-M   'P 1'
#
loop_
_entity.id
_entity.type
_entity.pdbx_description
1 polymer ?
#
loop_
_entity_poly.entity_id
_entity_poly.type
_entity_poly.pdbx_seq_one_letter_code
_entity_poly.pdbx_strand_id
1 'polypeptide(L)'
;MAKVTKFCSLLHSTCGLKEAFEGQYGANRSIPSAVSTRWNSTLRLVEAVTDLDPQSLNTLLEAQGHKGLCLSAREWSQLKELVEILAPFLQATDLTQGEKVVTLSAALPCVLSLNSHLNSMLNTTRHLAGFVKALQKSLQRRFRGIFANVRMDDSDSAQPAGDLPFGDMVYMMSALLDPSFCFFWLEQDVLAPDEVKSEVKEMIMDLVLAEARKVTILAESSSGEDNKDEEPPAKTPRLFTGYRKKSKKKDDHVSSVKAELIRYIQVCSGEEDEADCLVFWKRNAKVFPRLYLVAMRVLAVPATSAPVERVFSHGGLIMRPQRARLSARTLSSLIFLKCNHSVA
;
A
#
# COMPACT_ATOMS: atom_id res chain seq x y z
N MET A 1 2.71 18.50 -21.31
CA MET A 1 1.56 18.64 -20.38
C MET A 1 0.53 19.66 -20.86
N ALA A 2 0.83 20.97 -20.97
CA ALA A 2 -0.17 21.98 -21.31
C ALA A 2 -0.98 21.71 -22.60
N LYS A 3 -0.31 21.26 -23.68
CA LYS A 3 -0.98 20.87 -24.94
C LYS A 3 -2.02 19.76 -24.72
N VAL A 4 -1.63 18.71 -24.00
CA VAL A 4 -2.47 17.53 -23.71
C VAL A 4 -3.68 17.93 -22.85
N THR A 5 -3.47 18.72 -21.81
CA THR A 5 -4.57 19.21 -20.95
C THR A 5 -5.54 20.10 -21.72
N LYS A 6 -5.03 20.98 -22.59
CA LYS A 6 -5.87 21.85 -23.43
C LYS A 6 -6.64 21.05 -24.48
N PHE A 7 -6.01 20.05 -25.10
CA PHE A 7 -6.68 19.12 -26.01
C PHE A 7 -7.84 18.41 -25.32
N CYS A 8 -7.61 17.82 -24.15
CA CYS A 8 -8.66 17.15 -23.38
C CYS A 8 -9.81 18.09 -23.00
N SER A 9 -9.50 19.31 -22.56
CA SER A 9 -10.52 20.32 -22.25
C SER A 9 -11.40 20.64 -23.46
N LEU A 10 -10.80 20.82 -24.65
CA LEU A 10 -11.55 21.02 -25.89
C LEU A 10 -12.39 19.79 -26.23
N LEU A 11 -11.83 18.59 -26.14
CA LEU A 11 -12.54 17.35 -26.44
C LEU A 11 -13.81 17.18 -25.61
N HIS A 12 -13.80 17.62 -24.35
CA HIS A 12 -14.98 17.54 -23.46
C HIS A 12 -15.92 18.74 -23.58
N SER A 13 -15.50 19.86 -24.17
CA SER A 13 -16.30 21.09 -24.25
C SER A 13 -16.85 21.40 -25.64
N THR A 14 -16.28 20.84 -26.70
CA THR A 14 -16.71 21.11 -28.08
C THR A 14 -17.29 19.87 -28.77
N CYS A 15 -18.53 20.00 -29.24
CA CYS A 15 -19.25 18.90 -29.91
C CYS A 15 -18.51 18.42 -31.16
N GLY A 16 -18.04 19.35 -32.00
CA GLY A 16 -17.36 19.02 -33.25
C GLY A 16 -16.05 18.25 -33.07
N LEU A 17 -15.22 18.62 -32.08
CA LEU A 17 -13.97 17.88 -31.82
C LEU A 17 -14.26 16.49 -31.24
N LYS A 18 -15.28 16.38 -30.39
CA LYS A 18 -15.72 15.10 -29.84
C LYS A 18 -16.21 14.16 -30.94
N GLU A 19 -17.10 14.62 -31.82
CA GLU A 19 -17.62 13.84 -32.95
C GLU A 19 -16.51 13.42 -33.91
N ALA A 20 -15.58 14.32 -34.22
CA ALA A 20 -14.45 14.01 -35.08
C ALA A 20 -13.50 12.99 -34.43
N PHE A 21 -13.27 13.08 -33.12
CA PHE A 21 -12.48 12.11 -32.37
C PHE A 21 -13.15 10.73 -32.34
N GLU A 22 -14.44 10.66 -32.02
CA GLU A 22 -15.22 9.41 -32.02
C GLU A 22 -15.30 8.79 -33.42
N GLY A 23 -15.38 9.61 -34.47
CA GLY A 23 -15.34 9.17 -35.86
C GLY A 23 -14.01 8.52 -36.26
N GLN A 24 -12.89 8.97 -35.69
CA GLN A 24 -11.57 8.45 -36.02
C GLN A 24 -11.14 7.28 -35.12
N TYR A 25 -11.49 7.31 -33.84
CA TYR A 25 -11.02 6.35 -32.84
C TYR A 25 -12.10 5.41 -32.30
N GLY A 26 -13.35 5.58 -32.75
CA GLY A 26 -14.53 4.82 -32.33
C GLY A 26 -15.23 5.44 -31.11
N ALA A 27 -16.56 5.32 -31.08
CA ALA A 27 -17.41 5.89 -30.02
C ALA A 27 -17.13 5.34 -28.61
N ASN A 28 -16.50 4.17 -28.50
CA ASN A 28 -16.15 3.57 -27.22
C ASN A 28 -14.80 4.07 -26.65
N ARG A 29 -14.02 4.84 -27.42
CA ARG A 29 -12.74 5.35 -26.97
C ARG A 29 -12.92 6.74 -26.40
N SER A 30 -12.51 6.94 -25.15
CA SER A 30 -12.58 8.23 -24.47
C SER A 30 -11.28 8.56 -23.78
N ILE A 31 -11.02 9.85 -23.61
CA ILE A 31 -9.85 10.35 -22.87
C ILE A 31 -10.34 10.88 -21.53
N PRO A 32 -9.81 10.40 -20.40
CA PRO A 32 -10.22 10.85 -19.08
C PRO A 32 -9.88 12.32 -18.88
N SER A 33 -10.78 13.06 -18.23
CA SER A 33 -10.51 14.45 -17.85
C SER A 33 -9.56 14.53 -16.66
N ALA A 34 -8.62 15.47 -16.71
CA ALA A 34 -7.69 15.71 -15.61
C ALA A 34 -8.30 16.66 -14.57
N VAL A 35 -8.24 16.28 -13.31
CA VAL A 35 -8.58 17.12 -12.16
C VAL A 35 -7.33 17.87 -11.73
N SER A 36 -7.40 19.20 -11.72
CA SER A 36 -6.26 20.08 -11.42
C SER A 36 -5.61 19.82 -10.05
N THR A 37 -6.38 19.31 -9.08
CA THR A 37 -5.92 19.04 -7.72
C THR A 37 -5.30 17.65 -7.53
N ARG A 38 -5.31 16.76 -8.54
CA ARG A 38 -4.81 15.38 -8.42
C ARG A 38 -3.92 15.00 -9.58
N TRP A 39 -2.62 14.87 -9.30
CA TRP A 39 -1.62 14.52 -10.30
C TRP A 39 -1.92 13.17 -11.00
N ASN A 40 -2.46 12.17 -10.28
CA ASN A 40 -2.85 10.86 -10.83
C ASN A 40 -3.78 11.00 -12.05
N SER A 41 -4.75 11.91 -11.99
CA SER A 41 -5.71 12.13 -13.08
C SER A 41 -5.03 12.76 -14.30
N THR A 42 -4.04 13.60 -14.07
CA THR A 42 -3.22 14.19 -15.13
C THR A 42 -2.34 13.13 -15.80
N LEU A 43 -1.80 12.17 -15.04
CA LEU A 43 -1.01 11.08 -15.63
C LEU A 43 -1.88 10.14 -16.47
N ARG A 44 -3.04 9.71 -15.96
CA ARG A 44 -3.99 8.87 -16.72
C ARG A 44 -4.45 9.53 -18.03
N LEU A 45 -4.60 10.85 -18.02
CA LEU A 45 -4.85 11.63 -19.23
C LEU A 45 -3.68 11.50 -20.22
N VAL A 46 -2.44 11.67 -19.76
CA VAL A 46 -1.27 11.55 -20.64
C VAL A 46 -1.16 10.14 -21.20
N GLU A 47 -1.31 9.12 -20.37
CA GLU A 47 -1.30 7.70 -20.75
C GLU A 47 -2.30 7.43 -21.88
N ALA A 48 -3.57 7.83 -21.68
CA ALA A 48 -4.62 7.66 -22.68
C ALA A 48 -4.33 8.40 -24.01
N VAL A 49 -3.63 9.54 -23.96
CA VAL A 49 -3.22 10.27 -25.17
C VAL A 49 -2.03 9.59 -25.84
N THR A 50 -1.06 9.11 -25.08
CA THR A 50 0.13 8.43 -25.62
C THR A 50 -0.16 7.04 -26.20
N ASP A 51 -1.30 6.45 -25.87
CA ASP A 51 -1.85 5.22 -26.44
C ASP A 51 -2.50 5.41 -27.82
N LEU A 52 -2.65 6.66 -28.27
CA LEU A 52 -3.13 6.96 -29.62
C LEU A 52 -2.00 6.88 -30.64
N ASP A 53 -2.37 6.81 -31.91
CA ASP A 53 -1.42 7.01 -32.99
C ASP A 53 -1.10 8.52 -33.15
N PRO A 54 0.18 8.94 -33.07
CA PRO A 54 0.54 10.36 -33.06
C PRO A 54 0.25 11.08 -34.38
N GLN A 55 0.43 10.40 -35.52
CA GLN A 55 0.12 10.98 -36.83
C GLN A 55 -1.38 11.24 -36.95
N SER A 56 -2.18 10.23 -36.63
CA SER A 56 -3.64 10.29 -36.63
C SER A 56 -4.16 11.45 -35.77
N LEU A 57 -3.62 11.61 -34.56
CA LEU A 57 -4.05 12.68 -33.64
C LEU A 57 -3.64 14.06 -34.17
N ASN A 58 -2.44 14.20 -34.71
CA ASN A 58 -2.02 15.48 -35.30
C ASN A 58 -2.89 15.83 -36.51
N THR A 59 -3.20 14.90 -37.40
CA THR A 59 -4.10 15.13 -38.55
C THR A 59 -5.49 15.58 -38.10
N LEU A 60 -6.06 14.95 -37.05
CA LEU A 60 -7.32 15.38 -36.45
C LEU A 60 -7.27 16.83 -35.97
N LEU A 61 -6.24 17.15 -35.18
CA LEU A 61 -6.05 18.49 -34.62
C LEU A 61 -5.87 19.54 -35.71
N GLU A 62 -5.14 19.22 -36.78
CA GLU A 62 -4.98 20.13 -37.92
C GLU A 62 -6.30 20.36 -38.67
N ALA A 63 -7.07 19.30 -38.93
CA ALA A 63 -8.37 19.38 -39.59
C ALA A 63 -9.38 20.21 -38.80
N GLN A 64 -9.31 20.16 -37.47
CA GLN A 64 -10.15 20.94 -36.55
C GLN A 64 -9.58 22.34 -36.22
N GLY A 65 -8.52 22.79 -36.93
CA GLY A 65 -7.96 24.14 -36.76
C GLY A 65 -7.10 24.34 -35.50
N HIS A 66 -6.66 23.26 -34.86
CA HIS A 66 -5.91 23.26 -33.61
C HIS A 66 -4.42 22.90 -33.79
N LYS A 67 -3.77 23.40 -34.86
CA LYS A 67 -2.35 23.13 -35.17
C LYS A 67 -1.37 23.37 -34.02
N GLY A 68 -1.65 24.38 -33.17
CA GLY A 68 -0.82 24.68 -32.00
C GLY A 68 -0.81 23.59 -30.91
N LEU A 69 -1.73 22.63 -30.97
CA LEU A 69 -1.82 21.50 -30.05
C LEU A 69 -1.12 20.24 -30.59
N CYS A 70 -0.68 20.23 -31.85
CA CYS A 70 0.05 19.12 -32.42
C CYS A 70 1.32 18.83 -31.63
N LEU A 71 1.61 17.55 -31.45
CA LEU A 71 2.75 17.05 -30.70
C LEU A 71 3.86 16.66 -31.66
N SER A 72 5.05 17.22 -31.45
CA SER A 72 6.25 16.77 -32.15
C SER A 72 6.64 15.36 -31.71
N ALA A 73 7.42 14.65 -32.54
CA ALA A 73 7.96 13.33 -32.19
C ALA A 73 8.72 13.34 -30.85
N ARG A 74 9.47 14.42 -30.58
CA ARG A 74 10.21 14.60 -29.32
C ARG A 74 9.26 14.77 -28.13
N GLU A 75 8.24 15.62 -28.25
CA GLU A 75 7.24 15.79 -27.18
C GLU A 75 6.50 14.49 -26.91
N TRP A 76 6.18 13.71 -27.94
CA TRP A 76 5.54 12.42 -27.80
C TRP A 76 6.42 11.43 -27.04
N SER A 77 7.69 11.28 -27.42
CA SER A 77 8.65 10.42 -26.72
C SER A 77 8.86 10.85 -25.27
N GLN A 78 8.89 12.16 -25.00
CA GLN A 78 8.95 12.68 -23.63
C GLN A 78 7.70 12.33 -22.81
N LEU A 79 6.50 12.37 -23.40
CA LEU A 79 5.28 11.99 -22.71
C LEU A 79 5.24 10.49 -22.40
N LYS A 80 5.65 9.63 -23.35
CA LYS A 80 5.75 8.18 -23.12
C LYS A 80 6.74 7.85 -22.01
N GLU A 81 7.93 8.43 -22.08
CA GLU A 81 8.96 8.25 -21.04
C GLU A 81 8.48 8.77 -19.68
N LEU A 82 7.72 9.87 -19.64
CA LEU A 82 7.11 10.37 -18.41
C LEU A 82 6.10 9.38 -17.81
N VAL A 83 5.28 8.74 -18.65
CA VAL A 83 4.33 7.70 -18.23
C VAL A 83 5.07 6.51 -17.65
N GLU A 84 6.11 6.01 -18.31
CA GLU A 84 6.94 4.90 -17.82
C GLU A 84 7.60 5.23 -16.47
N ILE A 85 8.10 6.46 -16.29
CA ILE A 85 8.71 6.89 -15.03
C ILE A 85 7.67 6.92 -13.90
N LEU A 86 6.46 7.44 -14.16
CA LEU A 86 5.46 7.72 -13.12
C LEU A 86 4.41 6.62 -12.94
N ALA A 87 4.32 5.63 -13.81
CA ALA A 87 3.34 4.55 -13.69
C ALA A 87 3.47 3.77 -12.37
N PRO A 88 4.67 3.39 -11.88
CA PRO A 88 4.80 2.77 -10.56
C PRO A 88 4.39 3.70 -9.41
N PHE A 89 4.60 5.02 -9.54
CA PHE A 89 4.14 5.99 -8.53
C PHE A 89 2.61 6.05 -8.46
N LEU A 90 1.94 5.91 -9.62
CA LEU A 90 0.49 5.87 -9.68
C LEU A 90 -0.05 4.63 -8.98
N GLN A 91 0.53 3.46 -9.28
CA GLN A 91 0.16 2.19 -8.65
C GLN A 91 0.37 2.24 -7.13
N ALA A 92 1.53 2.72 -6.66
CA ALA A 92 1.82 2.88 -5.23
C ALA A 92 0.82 3.83 -4.55
N THR A 93 0.42 4.91 -5.23
CA THR A 93 -0.55 5.86 -4.70
C THR A 93 -1.95 5.26 -4.62
N ASP A 94 -2.40 4.56 -5.66
CA ASP A 94 -3.72 3.92 -5.65
C ASP A 94 -3.80 2.84 -4.57
N LEU A 95 -2.73 2.05 -4.38
CA LEU A 95 -2.63 1.03 -3.34
C LEU A 95 -2.69 1.64 -1.93
N THR A 96 -1.83 2.61 -1.63
CA THR A 96 -1.71 3.20 -0.28
C THR A 96 -2.87 4.11 0.11
N GLN A 97 -3.70 4.52 -0.85
CA GLN A 97 -4.93 5.25 -0.59
C GLN A 97 -6.12 4.34 -0.28
N GLY A 98 -5.99 3.02 -0.32
CA GLY A 98 -7.06 2.08 0.03
C GLY A 98 -7.72 2.34 1.40
N GLU A 99 -8.96 1.87 1.58
CA GLU A 99 -9.71 2.02 2.85
C GLU A 99 -10.16 0.68 3.44
N LYS A 100 -10.55 -0.25 2.57
CA LYS A 100 -11.09 -1.56 2.95
C LYS A 100 -10.03 -2.66 2.94
N VAL A 101 -8.77 -2.27 2.81
CA VAL A 101 -7.61 -3.14 2.70
C VAL A 101 -6.48 -2.61 3.57
N VAL A 102 -5.56 -3.47 3.95
CA VAL A 102 -4.33 -3.06 4.64
C VAL A 102 -3.50 -2.20 3.68
N THR A 103 -3.02 -1.05 4.15
CA THR A 103 -2.25 -0.11 3.31
C THR A 103 -0.88 0.21 3.88
N LEU A 104 -0.71 0.25 5.21
CA LEU A 104 0.58 0.63 5.81
C LEU A 104 1.69 -0.36 5.46
N SER A 105 1.39 -1.66 5.41
CA SER A 105 2.35 -2.70 5.06
C SER A 105 2.98 -2.51 3.68
N ALA A 106 2.25 -1.90 2.74
CA ALA A 106 2.73 -1.61 1.40
C ALA A 106 3.60 -0.34 1.33
N ALA A 107 3.55 0.55 2.32
CA ALA A 107 4.25 1.83 2.25
C ALA A 107 5.77 1.67 2.12
N LEU A 108 6.37 0.78 2.92
CA LEU A 108 7.80 0.49 2.87
C LEU A 108 8.21 -0.17 1.52
N PRO A 109 7.63 -1.32 1.11
CA PRO A 109 7.91 -1.92 -0.19
C PRO A 109 7.74 -0.95 -1.36
N CYS A 110 6.66 -0.15 -1.37
CA CYS A 110 6.47 0.85 -2.42
C CYS A 110 7.61 1.86 -2.46
N VAL A 111 8.02 2.44 -1.33
CA VAL A 111 9.10 3.44 -1.31
C VAL A 111 10.43 2.87 -1.82
N LEU A 112 10.77 1.65 -1.40
CA LEU A 112 12.02 1.01 -1.82
C LEU A 112 11.96 0.61 -3.30
N SER A 113 10.88 -0.04 -3.74
CA SER A 113 10.66 -0.42 -5.14
C SER A 113 10.64 0.78 -6.09
N LEU A 114 10.04 1.91 -5.69
CA LEU A 114 10.10 3.16 -6.45
C LEU A 114 11.54 3.68 -6.59
N ASN A 115 12.37 3.54 -5.56
CA ASN A 115 13.79 3.91 -5.64
C ASN A 115 14.57 2.97 -6.57
N SER A 116 14.33 1.66 -6.49
CA SER A 116 14.89 0.66 -7.41
C SER A 116 14.49 0.95 -8.87
N HIS A 117 13.22 1.26 -9.12
CA HIS A 117 12.70 1.66 -10.43
C HIS A 117 13.42 2.89 -10.96
N LEU A 118 13.54 3.96 -10.16
CA LEU A 118 14.23 5.17 -10.59
C LEU A 118 15.73 4.93 -10.87
N ASN A 119 16.40 4.08 -10.08
CA ASN A 119 17.77 3.65 -10.33
C ASN A 119 17.90 2.96 -11.70
N SER A 120 17.00 2.03 -12.00
CA SER A 120 16.97 1.36 -13.31
C SER A 120 16.74 2.36 -14.45
N MET A 121 15.78 3.28 -14.26
CA MET A 121 15.43 4.29 -15.25
C MET A 121 16.59 5.25 -15.57
N LEU A 122 17.49 5.53 -14.63
CA LEU A 122 18.66 6.38 -14.91
C LEU A 122 19.54 5.86 -16.05
N ASN A 123 19.54 4.55 -16.30
CA ASN A 123 20.34 3.92 -17.35
C ASN A 123 19.61 3.84 -18.71
N THR A 124 18.27 3.92 -18.70
CA THR A 124 17.43 3.73 -19.90
C THR A 124 16.85 5.04 -20.45
N THR A 125 16.66 6.04 -19.57
CA THR A 125 16.00 7.31 -19.89
C THR A 125 16.84 8.17 -20.81
N ARG A 126 16.25 8.64 -21.91
CA ARG A 126 16.89 9.45 -22.95
C ARG A 126 16.58 10.94 -22.83
N HIS A 127 15.35 11.30 -22.49
CA HIS A 127 14.90 12.69 -22.57
C HIS A 127 14.71 13.34 -21.18
N LEU A 128 14.39 12.55 -20.17
CA LEU A 128 13.96 13.00 -18.84
C LEU A 128 14.94 12.60 -17.72
N ALA A 129 16.22 12.32 -18.02
CA ALA A 129 17.18 11.89 -17.02
C ALA A 129 17.33 12.89 -15.84
N GLY A 130 17.26 14.20 -16.13
CA GLY A 130 17.25 15.23 -15.08
C GLY A 130 16.02 15.16 -14.18
N PHE A 131 14.86 14.80 -14.73
CA PHE A 131 13.62 14.60 -13.97
C PHE A 131 13.71 13.35 -13.08
N VAL A 132 14.22 12.23 -13.60
CA VAL A 132 14.44 11.00 -12.82
C VAL A 132 15.35 11.28 -11.62
N LYS A 133 16.50 11.95 -11.83
CA LYS A 133 17.41 12.33 -10.74
C LYS A 133 16.74 13.22 -9.69
N ALA A 134 15.99 14.23 -10.13
CA ALA A 134 15.28 15.14 -9.24
C ALA A 134 14.20 14.41 -8.43
N LEU A 135 13.44 13.51 -9.08
CA LEU A 135 12.40 12.72 -8.47
C LEU A 135 12.98 11.74 -7.44
N GLN A 136 14.08 11.05 -7.77
CA GLN A 136 14.77 10.15 -6.85
C GLN A 136 15.29 10.88 -5.62
N LYS A 137 15.98 12.02 -5.81
CA LYS A 137 16.45 12.84 -4.70
C LYS A 137 15.30 13.34 -3.82
N SER A 138 14.13 13.61 -4.42
CA SER A 138 12.93 14.00 -3.68
C SER A 138 12.34 12.84 -2.88
N LEU A 139 12.28 11.64 -3.47
CA LEU A 139 11.82 10.41 -2.82
C LEU A 139 12.68 10.09 -1.60
N GLN A 140 14.00 10.02 -1.78
CA GLN A 140 14.96 9.73 -0.72
C GLN A 140 14.90 10.76 0.42
N ARG A 141 14.79 12.05 0.08
CA ARG A 141 14.66 13.10 1.10
C ARG A 141 13.35 13.02 1.87
N ARG A 142 12.23 12.75 1.19
CA ARG A 142 10.91 12.71 1.81
C ARG A 142 10.75 11.51 2.73
N PHE A 143 11.28 10.36 2.35
CA PHE A 143 11.17 9.10 3.09
C PHE A 143 12.48 8.70 3.75
N ARG A 144 13.30 9.69 4.12
CA ARG A 144 14.67 9.48 4.60
C ARG A 144 14.75 8.50 5.78
N GLY A 145 13.79 8.54 6.70
CA GLY A 145 13.73 7.62 7.84
C GLY A 145 13.58 6.15 7.43
N ILE A 146 12.82 5.86 6.36
CA ILE A 146 12.74 4.50 5.79
C ILE A 146 14.12 4.06 5.30
N PHE A 147 14.81 4.89 4.51
CA PHE A 147 16.14 4.57 3.98
C PHE A 147 17.17 4.41 5.10
N ALA A 148 17.14 5.26 6.13
CA ALA A 148 18.03 5.15 7.29
C ALA A 148 17.81 3.84 8.08
N ASN A 149 16.55 3.42 8.24
CA ASN A 149 16.20 2.19 8.95
C ASN A 149 16.67 0.93 8.21
N VAL A 150 16.74 0.96 6.87
CA VAL A 150 17.30 -0.13 6.05
C VAL A 150 18.78 0.06 5.67
N ARG A 151 19.47 1.05 6.28
CA ARG A 151 20.89 1.34 6.05
C ARG A 151 21.24 1.72 4.60
N MET A 152 20.34 2.44 3.94
CA MET A 152 20.51 2.99 2.58
C MET A 152 20.57 4.53 2.55
N ASP A 153 20.70 5.18 3.72
CA ASP A 153 20.92 6.63 3.79
C ASP A 153 22.41 6.92 3.91
N ASP A 154 23.00 7.50 2.87
CA ASP A 154 24.44 7.85 2.81
C ASP A 154 24.78 9.11 3.62
N SER A 155 23.79 9.75 4.25
CA SER A 155 24.04 11.00 4.96
C SER A 155 24.44 10.77 6.42
N ASP A 156 25.63 11.26 6.77
CA ASP A 156 26.20 11.28 8.13
C ASP A 156 25.42 12.24 9.06
N SER A 157 24.14 11.99 9.30
CA SER A 157 23.43 12.70 10.36
C SER A 157 23.53 11.97 11.68
N ALA A 158 23.96 12.70 12.72
CA ALA A 158 23.90 12.25 14.11
C ALA A 158 22.46 12.15 14.66
N GLN A 159 21.42 12.39 13.85
CA GLN A 159 20.02 12.31 14.28
C GLN A 159 19.55 10.84 14.32
N PRO A 160 18.84 10.44 15.39
CA PRO A 160 18.21 9.12 15.44
C PRO A 160 17.24 8.94 14.26
N ALA A 161 17.23 7.74 13.67
CA ALA A 161 16.37 7.46 12.52
C ALA A 161 14.87 7.72 12.81
N GLY A 162 14.43 7.52 14.05
CA GLY A 162 13.05 7.78 14.47
C GLY A 162 12.59 9.25 14.38
N ASP A 163 13.52 10.21 14.44
CA ASP A 163 13.22 11.63 14.31
C ASP A 163 13.20 12.09 12.83
N LEU A 164 13.65 11.23 11.92
CA LEU A 164 13.62 11.51 10.49
C LEU A 164 12.19 11.34 9.93
N PRO A 165 11.86 12.05 8.85
CA PRO A 165 10.59 11.84 8.15
C PRO A 165 10.40 10.36 7.77
N PHE A 166 9.26 9.79 8.16
CA PHE A 166 8.93 8.37 7.96
C PHE A 166 9.91 7.40 8.66
N GLY A 167 10.54 7.83 9.76
CA GLY A 167 11.48 7.03 10.54
C GLY A 167 10.87 6.04 11.53
N ASP A 168 9.56 6.07 11.73
CA ASP A 168 8.86 5.17 12.66
C ASP A 168 9.02 3.70 12.23
N MET A 169 9.36 2.84 13.18
CA MET A 169 9.57 1.42 12.92
C MET A 169 8.27 0.66 12.62
N VAL A 170 7.10 1.30 12.80
CA VAL A 170 5.81 0.72 12.43
C VAL A 170 5.75 0.32 10.94
N TYR A 171 6.44 1.04 10.05
CA TYR A 171 6.53 0.67 8.63
C TYR A 171 7.20 -0.71 8.45
N MET A 172 8.32 -0.95 9.16
CA MET A 172 9.05 -2.21 9.13
C MET A 172 8.24 -3.37 9.72
N MET A 173 7.59 -3.13 10.85
CA MET A 173 6.69 -4.12 11.46
C MET A 173 5.54 -4.48 10.53
N SER A 174 4.89 -3.47 9.96
CA SER A 174 3.72 -3.68 9.10
C SER A 174 4.07 -4.48 7.85
N ALA A 175 5.22 -4.22 7.22
CA ALA A 175 5.69 -4.98 6.07
C ALA A 175 6.03 -6.43 6.43
N LEU A 176 6.65 -6.68 7.58
CA LEU A 176 6.92 -8.05 8.06
C LEU A 176 5.62 -8.81 8.35
N LEU A 177 4.65 -8.16 9.00
CA LEU A 177 3.38 -8.76 9.42
C LEU A 177 2.39 -8.95 8.27
N ASP A 178 2.72 -8.47 7.07
CA ASP A 178 1.96 -8.76 5.87
C ASP A 178 2.51 -10.01 5.17
N PRO A 179 1.74 -11.09 5.03
CA PRO A 179 2.20 -12.32 4.39
C PRO A 179 2.67 -12.12 2.94
N SER A 180 2.10 -11.14 2.22
CA SER A 180 2.46 -10.85 0.83
C SER A 180 3.83 -10.18 0.71
N PHE A 181 4.32 -9.52 1.76
CA PHE A 181 5.60 -8.81 1.74
C PHE A 181 6.65 -9.48 2.63
N CYS A 182 6.31 -9.84 3.86
CA CYS A 182 7.18 -10.47 4.85
C CYS A 182 8.62 -9.91 4.83
N PHE A 183 9.60 -10.67 4.35
CA PHE A 183 10.97 -10.22 4.11
C PHE A 183 11.36 -10.17 2.62
N PHE A 184 10.42 -10.40 1.70
CA PHE A 184 10.67 -10.37 0.25
C PHE A 184 11.22 -9.02 -0.22
N TRP A 185 10.71 -7.91 0.33
CA TRP A 185 11.18 -6.56 0.02
C TRP A 185 12.64 -6.33 0.44
N LEU A 186 13.11 -7.01 1.49
CA LEU A 186 14.48 -6.88 1.98
C LEU A 186 15.47 -7.49 0.97
N GLU A 187 15.09 -8.58 0.33
CA GLU A 187 15.95 -9.21 -0.69
C GLU A 187 15.86 -8.51 -2.04
N GLN A 188 14.67 -8.03 -2.41
CA GLN A 188 14.43 -7.44 -3.72
C GLN A 188 14.90 -5.98 -3.83
N ASP A 189 14.65 -5.14 -2.82
CA ASP A 189 14.78 -3.69 -2.95
C ASP A 189 15.82 -3.05 -2.00
N VAL A 190 16.37 -3.80 -1.05
CA VAL A 190 17.48 -3.30 -0.22
C VAL A 190 18.81 -3.61 -0.89
N LEU A 191 19.39 -2.58 -1.51
CA LEU A 191 20.64 -2.65 -2.27
C LEU A 191 21.88 -2.58 -1.36
N ALA A 192 21.87 -3.34 -0.27
CA ALA A 192 22.96 -3.41 0.71
C ALA A 192 23.55 -4.84 0.78
N PRO A 193 24.77 -5.02 1.31
CA PRO A 193 25.36 -6.34 1.54
C PRO A 193 24.50 -7.25 2.42
N ASP A 194 24.64 -8.57 2.28
CA ASP A 194 23.82 -9.56 2.99
C ASP A 194 24.01 -9.50 4.51
N GLU A 195 25.17 -9.03 5.00
CA GLU A 195 25.40 -8.77 6.42
C GLU A 195 24.46 -7.68 6.93
N VAL A 196 24.33 -6.58 6.18
CA VAL A 196 23.45 -5.45 6.52
C VAL A 196 21.98 -5.88 6.47
N LYS A 197 21.59 -6.64 5.46
CA LYS A 197 20.23 -7.21 5.39
C LYS A 197 19.94 -8.09 6.60
N SER A 198 20.89 -8.93 7.01
CA SER A 198 20.76 -9.80 8.19
C SER A 198 20.58 -9.00 9.48
N GLU A 199 21.34 -7.92 9.66
CA GLU A 199 21.17 -7.00 10.80
C GLU A 199 19.78 -6.35 10.83
N VAL A 200 19.32 -5.84 9.68
CA VAL A 200 17.98 -5.25 9.55
C VAL A 200 16.90 -6.30 9.87
N LYS A 201 17.05 -7.53 9.37
CA LYS A 201 16.13 -8.63 9.62
C LYS A 201 15.99 -8.94 11.10
N GLU A 202 17.10 -9.11 11.82
CA GLU A 202 17.11 -9.38 13.26
C GLU A 202 16.51 -8.21 14.06
N MET A 203 16.84 -6.96 13.69
CA MET A 203 16.27 -5.76 14.31
C MET A 203 14.73 -5.73 14.22
N ILE A 204 14.17 -6.05 13.05
CA ILE A 204 12.72 -6.07 12.84
C ILE A 204 12.08 -7.23 13.61
N MET A 205 12.72 -8.41 13.62
CA MET A 205 12.24 -9.56 14.40
C MET A 205 12.19 -9.22 15.89
N ASP A 206 13.24 -8.61 16.46
CA ASP A 206 13.29 -8.23 17.87
C ASP A 206 12.21 -7.22 18.24
N LEU A 207 11.94 -6.26 17.35
CA LEU A 207 10.88 -5.28 17.52
C LEU A 207 9.49 -5.94 17.58
N VAL A 208 9.18 -6.84 16.65
CA VAL A 208 7.91 -7.57 16.64
C VAL A 208 7.79 -8.49 17.86
N LEU A 209 8.88 -9.15 18.26
CA LEU A 209 8.92 -9.95 19.48
C LEU A 209 8.67 -9.11 20.73
N ALA A 210 9.22 -7.89 20.80
CA ALA A 210 8.99 -6.98 21.91
C ALA A 210 7.52 -6.58 22.02
N GLU A 211 6.84 -6.30 20.90
CA GLU A 211 5.41 -6.00 20.89
C GLU A 211 4.54 -7.23 21.23
N ALA A 212 4.87 -8.39 20.69
CA ALA A 212 4.14 -9.63 20.97
C ALA A 212 4.28 -10.08 22.44
N ARG A 213 5.36 -9.70 23.13
CA ARG A 213 5.54 -9.95 24.57
C ARG A 213 4.62 -9.08 25.44
N LYS A 214 4.22 -7.89 24.97
CA LYS A 214 3.30 -7.00 25.69
C LYS A 214 1.85 -7.50 25.64
N VAL A 215 1.53 -8.40 24.70
CA VAL A 215 0.20 -8.97 24.53
C VAL A 215 -0.10 -9.96 25.64
N THR A 216 -1.17 -9.70 26.38
CA THR A 216 -1.75 -10.66 27.33
C THR A 216 -2.90 -11.38 26.64
N ILE A 217 -2.81 -12.70 26.50
CA ILE A 217 -3.92 -13.50 26.00
C ILE A 217 -4.91 -13.66 27.16
N LEU A 218 -6.02 -12.94 27.10
CA LEU A 218 -7.17 -13.26 27.93
C LEU A 218 -7.65 -14.63 27.44
N ALA A 219 -7.44 -15.66 28.26
CA ALA A 219 -8.04 -16.95 27.98
C ALA A 219 -9.55 -16.71 27.94
N GLU A 220 -10.16 -16.83 26.75
CA GLU A 220 -11.58 -17.04 26.65
C GLU A 220 -11.87 -18.27 27.52
N SER A 221 -12.45 -18.02 28.69
CA SER A 221 -13.12 -19.06 29.44
C SER A 221 -14.29 -19.41 28.54
N SER A 222 -14.08 -20.38 27.66
CA SER A 222 -15.18 -21.13 27.09
C SER A 222 -15.87 -21.78 28.27
N SER A 223 -16.85 -21.10 28.85
CA SER A 223 -17.96 -21.73 29.55
C SER A 223 -18.80 -22.47 28.51
N GLY A 224 -18.18 -23.42 27.80
CA GLY A 224 -18.89 -24.56 27.27
C GLY A 224 -19.05 -25.49 28.46
N GLU A 225 -20.29 -25.74 28.84
CA GLU A 225 -20.63 -26.76 29.82
C GLU A 225 -19.90 -28.06 29.43
N ASP A 226 -18.90 -28.44 30.25
CA ASP A 226 -18.33 -29.77 30.23
C ASP A 226 -19.48 -30.73 30.55
N ASN A 227 -20.12 -31.29 29.51
CA ASN A 227 -20.76 -32.59 29.64
C ASN A 227 -19.64 -33.56 30.01
N LYS A 228 -19.53 -33.82 31.31
CA LYS A 228 -18.82 -34.96 31.86
C LYS A 228 -19.54 -36.22 31.36
N ASP A 229 -19.19 -36.66 30.16
CA ASP A 229 -19.36 -38.05 29.81
C ASP A 229 -18.41 -38.84 30.72
N GLU A 230 -18.99 -39.45 31.76
CA GLU A 230 -18.33 -40.47 32.57
C GLU A 230 -17.90 -41.62 31.63
N GLU A 231 -16.63 -41.63 31.22
CA GLU A 231 -16.00 -42.84 30.66
C GLU A 231 -16.06 -43.94 31.75
N PRO A 232 -16.53 -45.15 31.43
CA PRO A 232 -16.55 -46.26 32.39
C PRO A 232 -15.10 -46.62 32.79
N PRO A 233 -14.87 -47.11 34.02
CA PRO A 233 -13.52 -47.33 34.54
C PRO A 233 -12.83 -48.45 33.77
N ALA A 234 -11.86 -48.09 32.92
CA ALA A 234 -11.10 -49.06 32.14
C ALA A 234 -10.15 -49.88 33.05
N LYS A 235 -10.49 -51.16 33.28
CA LYS A 235 -9.66 -52.15 34.01
C LYS A 235 -8.52 -52.76 33.16
N THR A 236 -8.03 -52.08 32.14
CA THR A 236 -6.90 -52.57 31.33
C THR A 236 -5.94 -51.44 30.96
N PRO A 237 -4.62 -51.59 31.14
CA PRO A 237 -3.65 -50.56 30.77
C PRO A 237 -3.68 -50.37 29.25
N ARG A 238 -4.07 -49.17 28.78
CA ARG A 238 -4.04 -48.85 27.35
C ARG A 238 -2.59 -48.88 26.87
N LEU A 239 -2.33 -49.70 25.85
CA LEU A 239 -1.05 -49.76 25.16
C LEU A 239 -0.71 -48.33 24.69
N PHE A 240 0.54 -47.92 24.92
CA PHE A 240 1.08 -46.59 24.62
C PHE A 240 0.81 -45.42 25.58
N THR A 241 0.13 -45.63 26.72
CA THR A 241 -0.02 -44.59 27.76
C THR A 241 1.29 -44.00 28.27
N GLY A 242 2.38 -44.80 28.27
CA GLY A 242 3.73 -44.35 28.59
C GLY A 242 4.44 -43.50 27.53
N TYR A 243 3.93 -43.46 26.29
CA TYR A 243 4.51 -42.66 25.19
C TYR A 243 3.88 -41.27 25.09
N ARG A 244 2.83 -41.00 25.88
CA ARG A 244 2.25 -39.66 26.01
C ARG A 244 3.18 -38.83 26.89
N LYS A 245 4.01 -37.99 26.27
CA LYS A 245 4.91 -37.04 26.95
C LYS A 245 4.12 -36.28 28.02
N LYS A 246 4.45 -36.48 29.30
CA LYS A 246 3.97 -35.64 30.40
C LYS A 246 4.53 -34.24 30.17
N SER A 247 3.72 -33.33 29.62
CA SER A 247 4.13 -31.94 29.47
C SER A 247 4.28 -31.32 30.87
N LYS A 248 5.52 -31.15 31.32
CA LYS A 248 5.83 -30.22 32.41
C LYS A 248 5.51 -28.82 31.88
N LYS A 249 4.44 -28.21 32.38
CA LYS A 249 4.23 -26.75 32.30
C LYS A 249 5.37 -26.08 33.08
N LYS A 250 6.48 -25.82 32.39
CA LYS A 250 7.42 -24.78 32.77
C LYS A 250 7.06 -23.59 31.89
N ASP A 251 6.75 -22.45 32.50
CA ASP A 251 6.49 -21.20 31.78
C ASP A 251 7.73 -20.81 30.98
N ASP A 252 7.76 -21.20 29.72
CA ASP A 252 8.77 -20.79 28.75
C ASP A 252 8.11 -19.89 27.71
N HIS A 253 7.49 -18.82 28.19
CA HIS A 253 6.75 -17.85 27.37
C HIS A 253 7.62 -17.23 26.26
N VAL A 254 8.93 -17.08 26.48
CA VAL A 254 9.88 -16.49 25.51
C VAL A 254 10.10 -17.41 24.32
N SER A 255 10.30 -18.70 24.56
CA SER A 255 10.48 -19.72 23.51
C SER A 255 9.22 -19.87 22.66
N SER A 256 8.03 -19.73 23.27
CA SER A 256 6.75 -19.82 22.57
C SER A 256 6.54 -18.71 21.51
N VAL A 257 6.85 -17.44 21.81
CA VAL A 257 6.61 -16.33 20.87
C VAL A 257 7.64 -16.30 19.75
N LYS A 258 8.91 -16.57 20.06
CA LYS A 258 9.96 -16.67 19.04
C LYS A 258 9.69 -17.81 18.06
N ALA A 259 9.24 -18.96 18.57
CA ALA A 259 8.80 -20.07 17.72
C ALA A 259 7.58 -19.73 16.86
N GLU A 260 6.63 -18.95 17.39
CA GLU A 260 5.47 -18.43 16.65
C GLU A 260 5.90 -17.58 15.46
N LEU A 261 6.79 -16.60 15.69
CA LEU A 261 7.30 -15.71 14.63
C LEU A 261 8.12 -16.46 13.57
N ILE A 262 9.01 -17.37 13.99
CA ILE A 262 9.82 -18.17 13.05
C ILE A 262 8.90 -19.03 12.17
N ARG A 263 7.88 -19.66 12.77
CA ARG A 263 6.90 -20.45 12.02
C ARG A 263 6.11 -19.58 11.03
N TYR A 264 5.69 -18.38 11.45
CA TYR A 264 5.02 -17.44 10.56
C TYR A 264 5.89 -17.10 9.34
N ILE A 265 7.16 -16.73 9.54
CA ILE A 265 8.09 -16.39 8.45
C ILE A 265 8.26 -17.57 7.48
N GLN A 266 8.33 -18.80 8.01
CA GLN A 266 8.40 -20.02 7.19
C GLN A 266 7.13 -20.24 6.36
N VAL A 267 5.95 -19.98 6.93
CA VAL A 267 4.67 -20.07 6.20
C VAL A 267 4.61 -19.04 5.08
N CYS A 268 5.05 -17.79 5.32
CA CYS A 268 5.09 -16.76 4.28
C CYS A 268 6.06 -17.08 3.15
N SER A 269 7.06 -17.93 3.39
CA SER A 269 8.00 -18.39 2.35
C SER A 269 7.42 -19.52 1.48
N GLY A 270 6.22 -20.03 1.80
CA GLY A 270 5.53 -21.06 1.01
C GLY A 270 4.72 -20.49 -0.15
N GLU A 271 4.57 -21.27 -1.22
CA GLU A 271 3.81 -20.94 -2.44
C GLU A 271 2.28 -21.05 -2.26
N GLU A 272 1.69 -20.56 -1.17
CA GLU A 272 0.22 -20.47 -1.05
C GLU A 272 -0.30 -19.13 -1.59
N ASP A 273 -1.44 -19.22 -2.31
CA ASP A 273 -2.11 -18.18 -3.07
C ASP A 273 -2.25 -16.82 -2.37
N GLU A 274 -2.39 -15.79 -3.22
CA GLU A 274 -2.67 -14.37 -2.97
C GLU A 274 -3.96 -14.15 -2.13
N ALA A 275 -3.93 -14.57 -0.87
CA ALA A 275 -5.02 -14.38 0.07
C ALA A 275 -4.88 -13.02 0.75
N ASP A 276 -5.99 -12.31 0.86
CA ASP A 276 -6.09 -11.06 1.62
C ASP A 276 -5.42 -11.19 3.01
N CYS A 277 -4.56 -10.22 3.34
CA CYS A 277 -3.75 -10.21 4.55
C CYS A 277 -4.60 -10.41 5.83
N LEU A 278 -5.78 -9.79 5.92
CA LEU A 278 -6.66 -9.94 7.08
C LEU A 278 -7.32 -11.33 7.13
N VAL A 279 -7.62 -11.91 5.97
CA VAL A 279 -8.13 -13.28 5.87
C VAL A 279 -7.10 -14.28 6.34
N PHE A 280 -5.83 -14.13 5.95
CA PHE A 280 -4.72 -14.96 6.46
C PHE A 280 -4.64 -14.91 7.98
N TRP A 281 -4.63 -13.70 8.56
CA TRP A 281 -4.52 -13.52 10.01
C TRP A 281 -5.72 -14.12 10.74
N LYS A 282 -6.94 -13.93 10.23
CA LYS A 282 -8.15 -14.50 10.81
C LYS A 282 -8.13 -16.03 10.80
N ARG A 283 -7.70 -16.65 9.69
CA ARG A 283 -7.57 -18.10 9.58
C ARG A 283 -6.53 -18.65 10.57
N ASN A 284 -5.42 -17.94 10.76
CA ASN A 284 -4.30 -18.40 11.57
C ASN A 284 -4.29 -17.85 13.00
N ALA A 285 -5.35 -17.19 13.45
CA ALA A 285 -5.42 -16.54 14.77
C ALA A 285 -5.15 -17.52 15.94
N LYS A 286 -5.57 -18.79 15.83
CA LYS A 286 -5.29 -19.82 16.85
C LYS A 286 -3.86 -20.36 16.78
N VAL A 287 -3.25 -20.32 15.60
CA VAL A 287 -1.87 -20.80 15.37
C VAL A 287 -0.86 -19.75 15.84
N PHE A 288 -1.18 -18.47 15.61
CA PHE A 288 -0.36 -17.32 15.96
C PHE A 288 -1.12 -16.35 16.89
N PRO A 289 -1.47 -16.74 18.12
CA PRO A 289 -2.37 -15.96 18.98
C PRO A 289 -1.83 -14.60 19.41
N ARG A 290 -0.52 -14.46 19.62
CA ARG A 290 0.06 -13.17 20.05
C ARG A 290 0.37 -12.32 18.83
N LEU A 291 0.93 -12.93 17.80
CA LEU A 291 1.29 -12.25 16.57
C LEU A 291 0.05 -11.73 15.83
N TYR A 292 -1.07 -12.47 15.87
CA TYR A 292 -2.37 -12.03 15.38
C TYR A 292 -2.79 -10.70 16.00
N LEU A 293 -2.71 -10.56 17.32
CA LEU A 293 -3.11 -9.34 18.01
C LEU A 293 -2.18 -8.16 17.68
N VAL A 294 -0.88 -8.41 17.51
CA VAL A 294 0.07 -7.39 17.03
C VAL A 294 -0.27 -6.98 15.60
N ALA A 295 -0.49 -7.95 14.71
CA ALA A 295 -0.82 -7.74 13.31
C ALA A 295 -2.10 -6.92 13.15
N MET A 296 -3.19 -7.29 13.83
CA MET A 296 -4.45 -6.53 13.76
C MET A 296 -4.30 -5.08 14.23
N ARG A 297 -3.44 -4.82 15.22
CA ARG A 297 -3.18 -3.46 15.69
C ARG A 297 -2.32 -2.64 14.72
N VAL A 298 -1.25 -3.23 14.20
CA VAL A 298 -0.29 -2.55 13.31
C VAL A 298 -0.90 -2.34 11.92
N LEU A 299 -1.54 -3.35 11.35
CA LEU A 299 -2.09 -3.34 9.99
C LEU A 299 -3.37 -2.50 9.87
N ALA A 300 -4.03 -2.18 10.99
CA ALA A 300 -5.18 -1.28 11.01
C ALA A 300 -4.81 0.20 10.79
N VAL A 301 -3.52 0.56 10.89
CA VAL A 301 -3.05 1.91 10.63
C VAL A 301 -3.13 2.18 9.11
N PRO A 302 -3.76 3.27 8.65
CA PRO A 302 -3.75 3.63 7.25
C PRO A 302 -2.40 4.26 6.84
N ALA A 303 -1.93 3.97 5.63
CA ALA A 303 -0.71 4.57 5.10
C ALA A 303 -0.84 6.08 4.82
N THR A 304 -2.05 6.55 4.55
CA THR A 304 -2.31 7.94 4.09
C THR A 304 -3.51 8.55 4.79
N SER A 305 -3.63 9.88 4.70
CA SER A 305 -4.82 10.63 5.14
C SER A 305 -6.03 10.47 4.23
N ALA A 306 -5.93 9.74 3.11
CA ALA A 306 -6.98 9.65 2.11
C ALA A 306 -8.33 9.15 2.68
N PRO A 307 -8.40 8.14 3.56
CA PRO A 307 -9.66 7.76 4.22
C PRO A 307 -10.30 8.91 5.01
N VAL A 308 -9.49 9.67 5.74
CA VAL A 308 -9.95 10.83 6.51
C VAL A 308 -10.45 11.95 5.59
N GLU A 309 -9.75 12.20 4.49
CA GLU A 309 -10.18 13.17 3.47
C GLU A 309 -11.52 12.78 2.82
N ARG A 310 -11.81 11.48 2.64
CA ARG A 310 -13.13 11.02 2.18
C ARG A 310 -14.22 11.31 3.20
N VAL A 311 -13.96 11.11 4.49
CA VAL A 311 -14.91 11.49 5.56
C VAL A 311 -15.20 12.99 5.50
N PHE A 312 -14.18 13.83 5.34
CA PHE A 312 -14.38 15.28 5.17
C PHE A 312 -15.10 15.65 3.87
N SER A 313 -14.86 14.91 2.78
CA SER A 313 -15.60 15.09 1.53
C SER A 313 -17.10 14.81 1.71
N HIS A 314 -17.46 13.74 2.42
CA HIS A 314 -18.85 13.48 2.80
C HIS A 314 -19.42 14.60 3.68
N GLY A 315 -18.62 15.11 4.63
CA GLY A 315 -18.97 16.28 5.43
C GLY A 315 -19.28 17.52 4.57
N GLY A 316 -18.44 17.81 3.57
CA GLY A 316 -18.66 18.92 2.63
C GLY A 316 -19.93 18.76 1.79
N LEU A 317 -20.28 17.53 1.39
CA LEU A 317 -21.54 17.26 0.69
C LEU A 317 -22.78 17.49 1.57
N ILE A 318 -22.65 17.24 2.88
CA ILE A 318 -23.69 17.44 3.88
C ILE A 318 -23.82 18.93 4.25
N MET A 319 -22.69 19.63 4.43
CA MET A 319 -22.58 21.05 4.74
C MET A 319 -22.79 21.92 3.49
N ARG A 320 -24.04 22.00 3.02
CA ARG A 320 -24.39 22.93 1.94
C ARG A 320 -24.80 24.30 2.50
N PRO A 321 -24.65 25.39 1.74
CA PRO A 321 -25.10 26.73 2.16
C PRO A 321 -26.56 26.76 2.64
N GLN A 322 -27.43 25.96 2.03
CA GLN A 322 -28.85 25.84 2.39
C GLN A 322 -29.09 25.14 3.75
N ARG A 323 -28.06 24.51 4.33
CA ARG A 323 -28.11 23.80 5.62
C ARG A 323 -27.27 24.49 6.71
N ALA A 324 -27.09 25.81 6.61
CA ALA A 324 -26.26 26.61 7.50
C ALA A 324 -26.67 26.59 9.00
N ARG A 325 -27.87 26.07 9.34
CA ARG A 325 -28.34 25.91 10.73
C ARG A 325 -28.04 24.53 11.34
N LEU A 326 -27.29 23.67 10.66
CA LEU A 326 -26.85 22.39 11.21
C LEU A 326 -25.95 22.59 12.44
N SER A 327 -26.32 21.97 13.55
CA SER A 327 -25.42 21.91 14.71
C SER A 327 -24.23 20.99 14.43
N ALA A 328 -23.10 21.23 15.09
CA ALA A 328 -21.91 20.37 15.00
C ALA A 328 -22.23 18.90 15.36
N ARG A 329 -23.10 18.69 16.36
CA ARG A 329 -23.56 17.35 16.77
C ARG A 329 -24.34 16.67 15.66
N THR A 330 -25.30 17.36 15.06
CA THR A 330 -26.12 16.80 13.96
C THR A 330 -25.25 16.49 12.75
N LEU A 331 -24.30 17.35 12.42
CA LEU A 331 -23.36 17.10 11.33
C LEU A 331 -22.52 15.85 11.58
N SER A 332 -21.95 15.71 12.79
CA SER A 332 -21.18 14.52 13.18
C SER A 332 -22.01 13.24 13.06
N SER A 333 -23.25 13.24 13.54
CA SER A 333 -24.15 12.08 13.40
C SER A 333 -24.47 11.76 11.94
N LEU A 334 -24.69 12.76 11.08
CA LEU A 334 -24.95 12.54 9.66
C LEU A 334 -23.74 11.98 8.92
N ILE A 335 -22.53 12.47 9.23
CA ILE A 335 -21.28 11.93 8.68
C ILE A 335 -21.12 10.47 9.13
N PHE A 336 -21.32 10.19 10.42
CA PHE A 336 -21.25 8.83 10.96
C PHE A 336 -22.20 7.88 10.23
N LEU A 337 -23.47 8.26 10.10
CA LEU A 337 -24.47 7.45 9.36
C LEU A 337 -24.09 7.28 7.90
N LYS A 338 -23.56 8.32 7.25
CA LYS A 338 -23.14 8.25 5.85
C LYS A 338 -21.95 7.32 5.65
N CYS A 339 -20.95 7.36 6.52
CA CYS A 339 -19.77 6.49 6.43
C CYS A 339 -20.10 5.03 6.73
N ASN A 340 -21.10 4.76 7.59
CA ASN A 340 -21.46 3.40 8.02
C ASN A 340 -22.70 2.83 7.31
N HIS A 341 -23.19 3.47 6.24
CA HIS A 341 -24.42 3.06 5.56
C HIS A 341 -24.42 1.63 5.00
N SER A 342 -23.24 1.05 4.74
CA SER A 342 -23.08 -0.31 4.20
C SER A 342 -22.91 -1.40 5.27
N VAL A 343 -22.92 -1.02 6.55
CA VAL A 343 -22.76 -1.94 7.70
C VAL A 343 -24.12 -2.30 8.32
N ALA A 344 -25.18 -1.58 7.95
CA ALA A 344 -26.56 -1.83 8.36
C ALA A 344 -27.31 -2.64 7.31
#